data_AF-A5JNG3-F1
#
_entry.id   AF-A5JNG3-F1
#
_cell.length_a   1.000
_cell.length_b   1.000
_cell.length_c   1.000
_cell.angle_alpha   90.00
_cell.angle_beta   90.00
_cell.angle_gamma   90.00
#
_symmetry.space_group_name_H-M   'P 1'
#
loop_
_entity.id
_entity.type
_entity.pdbx_description
1 polymer ?
#
loop_
_entity_poly.entity_id
_entity_poly.type
_entity_poly.pdbx_seq_one_letter_code
_entity_poly.pdbx_strand_id
1 'polypeptide(L)'
;IQQALSQCGLPAAAVQAIESPDRELVNQLLKLDRYVDMLIPRGGAGLHKLCREQSTIPVITGGIGVCHIYADDSIDFDKALTVIESAKVQRPSACNSLETLLVNQHIADRFLPALSKKMAAAGVTLHA
;
A
#
# COMPACT_ATOMS: atom_id res chain seq x y z
N ILE A 1 25.28 -7.86 4.29
CA ILE A 1 24.47 -9.08 4.04
C ILE A 1 25.37 -10.25 3.63
N GLN A 2 26.13 -10.13 2.54
CA GLN A 2 26.99 -11.23 2.05
C GLN A 2 27.99 -11.75 3.08
N GLN A 3 28.62 -10.88 3.87
CA GLN A 3 29.51 -11.31 4.98
C GLN A 3 28.79 -12.21 6.00
N ALA A 4 27.54 -11.89 6.35
CA ALA A 4 26.75 -12.69 7.27
C ALA A 4 26.38 -14.05 6.65
N LEU A 5 26.06 -14.09 5.36
CA LEU A 5 25.83 -15.35 4.62
C LEU A 5 27.08 -16.26 4.71
N SER A 6 28.26 -15.71 4.44
CA SER A 6 29.51 -16.47 4.51
C SER A 6 29.81 -17.00 5.91
N GLN A 7 29.57 -16.21 6.96
CA GLN A 7 29.74 -16.64 8.36
C GLN A 7 28.78 -17.78 8.74
N CYS A 8 27.61 -17.84 8.12
CA CYS A 8 26.63 -18.92 8.27
C CYS A 8 26.87 -20.10 7.32
N GLY A 9 27.94 -20.11 6.51
CA GLY A 9 28.23 -21.17 5.54
C GLY A 9 27.31 -21.17 4.31
N LEU A 10 26.61 -20.06 4.04
CA LEU A 10 25.77 -19.88 2.86
C LEU A 10 26.55 -19.19 1.72
N PRO A 11 26.19 -19.42 0.45
CA PRO A 11 26.81 -18.72 -0.67
C PRO A 11 26.62 -17.22 -0.55
N ALA A 12 27.72 -16.44 -0.54
CA ALA A 12 27.66 -14.98 -0.56
C ALA A 12 26.82 -14.45 -1.74
N ALA A 13 26.88 -15.16 -2.87
CA ALA A 13 26.18 -14.82 -4.10
C ALA A 13 24.66 -15.07 -4.07
N ALA A 14 24.11 -15.63 -2.98
CA ALA A 14 22.66 -15.84 -2.83
C ALA A 14 21.87 -14.52 -2.73
N VAL A 15 22.55 -13.41 -2.39
CA VAL A 15 21.97 -12.06 -2.44
C VAL A 15 22.86 -11.18 -3.32
N GLN A 16 22.27 -10.66 -4.38
CA GLN A 16 22.92 -9.77 -5.36
C GLN A 16 22.25 -8.40 -5.36
N ALA A 17 23.01 -7.37 -5.70
CA ALA A 17 22.51 -6.02 -5.93
C ALA A 17 22.96 -5.54 -7.31
N ILE A 18 22.05 -4.93 -8.06
CA ILE A 18 22.37 -4.21 -9.29
C ILE A 18 22.67 -2.77 -8.88
N GLU A 19 23.94 -2.36 -8.92
CA GLU A 19 24.38 -1.05 -8.42
C GLU A 19 24.22 0.08 -9.45
N SER A 20 24.09 -0.27 -10.74
CA SER A 20 23.88 0.72 -11.79
C SER A 20 22.45 1.27 -11.72
N PRO A 21 22.27 2.61 -11.71
CA PRO A 21 20.95 3.24 -11.71
C PRO A 21 20.29 3.27 -13.10
N ASP A 22 20.91 2.68 -14.12
CA ASP A 22 20.38 2.66 -15.48
C ASP A 22 19.05 1.90 -15.55
N ARG A 23 18.01 2.61 -15.98
CA ARG A 23 16.65 2.05 -16.11
C ARG A 23 16.58 0.97 -17.18
N GLU A 24 17.49 0.96 -18.15
CA GLU A 24 17.51 -0.08 -19.17
C GLU A 24 17.79 -1.47 -18.58
N LEU A 25 18.52 -1.54 -17.47
CA LEU A 25 18.76 -2.79 -16.76
C LEU A 25 17.48 -3.38 -16.16
N VAL A 26 16.52 -2.53 -15.79
CA VAL A 26 15.20 -3.01 -15.36
C VAL A 26 14.52 -3.72 -16.52
N ASN A 27 14.47 -3.08 -17.70
CA ASN A 27 13.85 -3.67 -18.89
C ASN A 27 14.48 -5.02 -19.26
N GLN A 28 15.80 -5.13 -19.18
CA GLN A 28 16.51 -6.40 -19.41
C GLN A 28 16.15 -7.44 -18.34
N LEU A 29 16.17 -7.07 -17.05
CA LEU A 29 15.82 -7.96 -15.95
C LEU A 29 14.40 -8.54 -16.11
N LEU A 30 13.44 -7.74 -16.58
CA LEU A 30 12.06 -8.18 -16.81
C LEU A 30 11.95 -9.35 -17.81
N LYS A 31 13.01 -9.63 -18.58
CA LYS A 31 13.08 -10.66 -19.63
C LYS A 31 13.96 -11.87 -19.26
N LEU A 32 14.46 -11.94 -18.03
CA LEU A 32 15.37 -13.01 -17.59
C LEU A 32 14.63 -14.19 -16.94
N ASP A 33 13.50 -14.63 -17.49
CA ASP A 33 12.67 -15.74 -16.98
C ASP A 33 13.38 -17.10 -16.96
N ARG A 34 14.52 -17.23 -17.65
CA ARG A 34 15.43 -18.39 -17.51
C ARG A 34 16.15 -18.43 -16.15
N TYR A 35 16.34 -17.28 -15.50
CA TYR A 35 17.18 -17.13 -14.30
C TYR A 35 16.41 -16.60 -13.09
N VAL A 36 15.25 -15.98 -13.31
CA VAL A 36 14.45 -15.35 -12.27
C VAL A 36 13.05 -15.94 -12.32
N ASP A 37 12.66 -16.63 -11.25
CA ASP A 37 11.36 -17.30 -11.17
C ASP A 37 10.21 -16.35 -10.79
N MET A 38 10.52 -15.22 -10.14
CA MET A 38 9.52 -14.31 -9.59
C MET A 38 10.06 -12.88 -9.45
N LEU A 39 9.22 -11.89 -9.77
CA LEU A 39 9.52 -10.48 -9.59
C LEU A 39 8.54 -9.81 -8.61
N ILE A 40 9.07 -9.04 -7.66
CA ILE A 40 8.29 -8.30 -6.67
C ILE A 40 8.62 -6.81 -6.81
N PRO A 41 7.89 -6.05 -7.65
CA PRO A 41 8.16 -4.64 -7.82
C PRO A 41 7.65 -3.88 -6.59
N ARG A 42 8.48 -2.97 -6.08
CA ARG A 42 8.13 -2.07 -4.98
C ARG A 42 8.29 -0.65 -5.47
N GLY A 43 7.18 0.04 -5.71
CA GLY A 43 7.20 1.40 -6.21
C GLY A 43 5.81 1.91 -6.57
N GLY A 44 5.75 2.94 -7.39
CA GLY A 44 4.49 3.53 -7.83
C GLY A 44 3.74 2.68 -8.86
N ALA A 45 2.50 3.07 -9.14
CA ALA A 45 1.62 2.39 -10.11
C ALA A 45 2.25 2.23 -11.51
N GLY A 46 3.09 3.19 -11.93
CA GLY A 46 3.82 3.11 -13.20
C GLY A 46 4.79 1.94 -13.26
N LEU A 47 5.52 1.65 -12.17
CA LEU A 47 6.41 0.49 -12.10
C LEU A 47 5.62 -0.82 -12.09
N HIS A 48 4.54 -0.88 -11.30
CA HIS A 48 3.67 -2.06 -11.29
C HIS A 48 3.05 -2.32 -12.67
N LYS A 49 2.67 -1.27 -13.40
CA LYS A 49 2.17 -1.36 -14.77
C LYS A 49 3.26 -1.87 -15.72
N LEU A 50 4.45 -1.27 -15.69
CA LEU A 50 5.60 -1.67 -16.50
C LEU A 50 5.91 -3.16 -16.30
N CYS A 51 6.05 -3.62 -15.06
CA CYS A 51 6.37 -5.02 -14.77
C CYS A 51 5.26 -5.97 -15.25
N ARG A 52 3.99 -5.64 -15.01
CA ARG A 52 2.87 -6.50 -15.44
C ARG A 52 2.74 -6.59 -16.96
N GLU A 53 3.01 -5.50 -17.67
CA GLU A 53 2.85 -5.44 -19.12
C GLU A 53 4.07 -5.97 -19.88
N GLN A 54 5.27 -5.81 -19.33
CA GLN A 54 6.51 -6.11 -20.03
C GLN A 54 7.27 -7.33 -19.51
N SER A 55 7.00 -7.85 -18.31
CA SER A 55 7.79 -8.97 -17.81
C SER A 55 7.39 -10.30 -18.42
N THR A 56 8.38 -11.13 -18.76
CA THR A 56 8.19 -12.56 -19.04
C THR A 56 8.23 -13.39 -17.75
N ILE A 57 8.73 -12.81 -16.67
CA ILE A 57 8.79 -13.39 -15.32
C ILE A 57 7.43 -13.20 -14.63
N PRO A 58 6.89 -14.19 -13.90
CA PRO A 58 5.74 -14.00 -13.03
C PRO A 58 5.94 -12.82 -12.05
N VAL A 59 4.92 -11.95 -11.94
CA VAL A 59 5.02 -10.73 -11.12
C VAL A 59 4.00 -10.76 -9.97
N ILE A 60 4.47 -10.56 -8.73
CA ILE A 60 3.61 -10.32 -7.56
C ILE A 60 3.57 -8.81 -7.28
N THR A 61 2.44 -8.18 -7.58
CA THR A 61 2.21 -6.76 -7.29
C THR A 61 1.14 -6.56 -6.22
N GLY A 62 1.28 -5.52 -5.40
CA GLY A 62 0.19 -5.05 -4.54
C GLY A 62 -0.93 -4.34 -5.32
N GLY A 63 -2.13 -4.28 -4.72
CA GLY A 63 -3.28 -3.55 -5.27
C GLY A 63 -3.20 -2.03 -5.13
N ILE A 64 -4.18 -1.32 -5.72
CA ILE A 64 -4.25 0.15 -5.79
C ILE A 64 -4.61 0.79 -4.43
N GLY A 65 -5.14 0.03 -3.49
CA GLY A 65 -5.29 0.49 -2.11
C GLY A 65 -6.42 1.49 -1.87
N VAL A 66 -7.62 1.19 -2.39
CA VAL A 66 -8.83 1.99 -2.12
C VAL A 66 -9.61 1.35 -0.98
N CYS A 67 -9.28 1.73 0.26
CA CYS A 67 -9.86 1.11 1.44
C CYS A 67 -11.14 1.83 1.90
N HIS A 68 -12.09 1.03 2.36
CA HIS A 68 -13.41 1.49 2.80
C HIS A 68 -13.65 1.09 4.26
N ILE A 69 -14.35 1.96 4.99
CA ILE A 69 -14.97 1.61 6.28
C ILE A 69 -16.47 1.81 6.15
N TYR A 70 -17.25 0.88 6.72
CA TYR A 70 -18.68 1.02 6.88
C TYR A 70 -19.01 1.26 8.36
N ALA A 71 -19.65 2.39 8.65
CA ALA A 71 -20.16 2.78 9.96
C ALA A 71 -21.63 2.35 10.07
N ASP A 72 -21.85 1.22 10.75
CA ASP A 72 -23.18 0.64 11.01
C ASP A 72 -23.94 1.40 12.11
N ASP A 73 -25.25 1.18 12.23
CA ASP A 73 -26.06 1.83 13.28
C ASP A 73 -25.81 1.29 14.70
N SER A 74 -25.18 0.12 14.83
CA SER A 74 -24.83 -0.51 16.10
C SER A 74 -23.51 -0.03 16.73
N ILE A 75 -22.81 0.91 16.09
CA ILE A 75 -21.47 1.32 16.54
C ILE A 75 -21.47 2.19 17.80
N ASP A 76 -20.39 2.05 18.57
CA ASP A 76 -19.98 3.04 19.57
C ASP A 76 -19.30 4.21 18.85
N PHE A 77 -19.87 5.42 18.98
CA PHE A 77 -19.46 6.58 18.20
C PHE A 77 -18.02 7.02 18.50
N ASP A 78 -17.62 7.03 19.77
CA ASP A 78 -16.29 7.51 20.17
C ASP A 78 -15.19 6.55 19.70
N LYS A 79 -15.45 5.25 19.82
CA LYS A 79 -14.54 4.21 19.30
C LYS A 79 -14.45 4.26 17.79
N ALA A 80 -15.58 4.36 17.10
CA ALA A 80 -15.63 4.42 15.64
C ALA A 80 -14.85 5.63 15.11
N LEU A 81 -15.06 6.81 15.70
CA LEU A 81 -14.34 8.03 15.34
C LEU A 81 -12.83 7.91 15.52
N THR A 82 -12.38 7.21 16.57
CA THR A 82 -10.96 6.95 16.83
C THR A 82 -10.35 6.03 15.77
N VAL A 83 -11.07 4.96 15.41
CA VAL A 83 -10.62 4.02 14.37
C VAL A 83 -10.56 4.71 13.00
N ILE A 84 -11.60 5.47 12.64
CA ILE A 84 -11.69 6.18 11.36
C ILE A 84 -10.56 7.21 11.22
N GLU A 85 -10.31 8.00 12.27
CA GLU A 85 -9.21 8.96 12.29
C GLU A 85 -7.86 8.26 12.13
N SER A 86 -7.61 7.20 12.91
CA SER A 86 -6.35 6.45 12.81
C SER A 86 -6.16 5.88 11.40
N ALA A 87 -7.21 5.31 10.83
CA ALA A 87 -7.20 4.71 9.50
C ALA A 87 -6.91 5.74 8.39
N LYS A 88 -7.29 7.01 8.55
CA LYS A 88 -6.98 8.06 7.57
C LYS A 88 -5.65 8.75 7.82
N VAL A 89 -5.34 9.06 9.08
CA VAL A 89 -4.35 10.09 9.43
C VAL A 89 -2.99 9.50 9.81
N GLN A 90 -2.92 8.24 10.26
CA GLN A 90 -1.66 7.65 10.73
C GLN A 90 -0.58 7.63 9.63
N ARG A 91 -0.96 7.27 8.40
CA ARG A 91 -0.08 7.28 7.22
C ARG A 91 -0.90 7.45 5.94
N PRO A 92 -1.29 8.69 5.58
CA PRO A 92 -2.19 8.95 4.45
C PRO A 92 -1.66 8.48 3.09
N SER A 93 -0.33 8.29 2.96
CA SER A 93 0.32 7.81 1.75
C SER A 93 0.38 6.28 1.62
N ALA A 94 -0.09 5.54 2.63
CA ALA A 94 -0.10 4.08 2.59
C ALA A 94 -1.27 3.56 1.75
N CYS A 95 -1.07 2.44 1.07
CA CYS A 95 -2.11 1.78 0.27
C CYS A 95 -3.26 1.19 1.09
N ASN A 96 -3.20 1.25 2.42
CA ASN A 96 -4.26 0.79 3.32
C ASN A 96 -4.93 1.95 4.08
N SER A 97 -4.59 3.20 3.74
CA SER A 97 -5.24 4.38 4.29
C SER A 97 -6.72 4.39 3.89
N LEU A 98 -7.59 4.83 4.81
CA LEU A 98 -9.01 5.01 4.53
C LEU A 98 -9.22 6.02 3.41
N GLU A 99 -9.98 5.65 2.37
CA GLU A 99 -10.35 6.56 1.28
C GLU A 99 -11.84 6.84 1.22
N THR A 100 -12.68 5.86 1.60
CA THR A 100 -14.13 6.02 1.53
C THR A 100 -14.79 5.54 2.81
N LEU A 101 -15.58 6.41 3.42
CA LEU A 101 -16.41 6.09 4.57
C LEU A 101 -17.87 5.98 4.12
N LEU A 102 -18.47 4.82 4.35
CA LEU A 102 -19.88 4.56 4.14
C LEU A 102 -20.58 4.65 5.50
N VAL A 103 -21.66 5.42 5.60
CA VAL A 103 -22.38 5.64 6.86
C VAL A 103 -23.82 5.17 6.72
N ASN A 104 -24.28 4.36 7.67
CA ASN A 104 -25.67 3.96 7.75
C ASN A 104 -26.57 5.20 7.94
N GLN A 105 -27.61 5.33 7.10
CA GLN A 105 -28.54 6.45 7.10
C GLN A 105 -29.20 6.70 8.47
N HIS A 106 -29.42 5.66 9.29
CA HIS A 106 -30.07 5.77 10.61
C HIS A 106 -29.22 6.52 11.65
N ILE A 107 -27.91 6.62 11.43
CA ILE A 107 -27.01 7.36 12.33
C ILE A 107 -26.41 8.61 11.67
N ALA A 108 -26.58 8.80 10.37
CA ALA A 108 -25.90 9.84 9.59
C ALA A 108 -26.03 11.24 10.20
N ASP A 109 -27.25 11.66 10.55
CA ASP A 109 -27.52 13.00 11.10
C ASP A 109 -26.78 13.29 12.41
N ARG A 110 -26.53 12.25 13.22
CA ARG A 110 -25.82 12.37 14.51
C ARG A 110 -24.33 12.15 14.36
N PHE A 111 -23.92 11.27 13.45
CA PHE A 111 -22.55 10.82 13.29
C PHE A 111 -21.72 11.77 12.41
N LEU A 112 -22.27 12.23 11.28
CA LEU A 112 -21.55 13.06 10.30
C LEU A 112 -21.07 14.41 10.88
N PRO A 113 -21.83 15.13 11.73
CA PRO A 113 -21.32 16.36 12.34
C PRO A 113 -20.10 16.12 13.24
N ALA A 114 -20.13 15.06 14.06
CA ALA A 114 -19.02 14.70 14.94
C ALA A 114 -17.78 14.27 14.14
N LEU A 115 -17.99 13.46 13.11
CA LEU A 115 -16.95 13.07 12.15
C LEU A 115 -16.33 14.30 11.48
N SER A 116 -17.15 15.19 10.92
CA SER A 116 -16.69 16.39 10.21
C SER A 116 -15.80 17.27 11.09
N LYS A 117 -16.23 17.52 12.34
CA LYS A 117 -15.42 18.27 13.32
C LYS A 117 -14.08 17.59 13.59
N LYS A 118 -14.07 16.26 13.77
CA LYS A 118 -12.85 15.50 14.07
C LYS A 118 -11.89 15.47 12.89
N MET A 119 -12.40 15.27 11.68
CA MET A 119 -11.61 15.25 10.45
C MET A 119 -11.02 16.63 10.13
N ALA A 120 -11.80 17.70 10.32
CA ALA A 120 -11.30 19.07 10.19
C ALA A 120 -10.17 19.38 11.18
N ALA A 121 -10.29 18.95 12.44
CA ALA A 121 -9.23 19.11 13.44
C ALA A 121 -7.94 18.34 13.07
N ALA A 122 -8.06 17.24 12.34
CA ALA A 122 -6.95 16.46 11.81
C ALA A 122 -6.43 16.95 10.45
N GLY A 123 -6.98 18.04 9.89
CA GLY A 123 -6.58 18.58 8.58
C GLY A 123 -7.04 17.74 7.39
N VAL A 124 -8.09 16.92 7.56
CA VAL A 124 -8.65 16.06 6.51
C VAL A 124 -9.82 16.79 5.82
N THR A 125 -9.72 16.93 4.50
CA THR A 125 -10.81 17.40 3.65
C THR A 125 -11.80 16.26 3.37
N LEU A 126 -13.09 16.51 3.58
CA LEU A 126 -14.16 15.58 3.23
C LEU A 126 -14.77 15.96 1.88
N HIS A 127 -15.04 14.94 1.05
CA HIS A 127 -15.73 15.05 -0.22
C HIS A 127 -17.03 14.25 -0.14
N ALA A 128 -18.16 14.87 -0.44
CA ALA A 128 -19.50 14.28 -0.40
C ALA A 128 -20.23 14.51 -1.72
#